data_AF-A0A385BV97-F1
#
_entry.id   AF-A0A385BV97-F1
#
_cell.length_a   1.000
_cell.length_b   1.000
_cell.length_c   1.000
_cell.angle_alpha   90.00
_cell.angle_beta   90.00
_cell.angle_gamma   90.00
#
_symmetry.space_group_name_H-M   'P 1'
#
loop_
_entity.id
_entity.type
_entity.pdbx_description
1 polymer ?
#
loop_
_entity_poly.entity_id
_entity_poly.type
_entity_poly.pdbx_seq_one_letter_code
_entity_poly.pdbx_strand_id
1 'polypeptide(L)'
;MQKAKEHIAFKTITLMLALALLVPTATKFAHIFAHHKHDICKGEKSTHLHEINTECDFYKFKISNAYTFTFFNIELISFEEDTLQIISQYQFLSDFQRLQTALRGPPALI
;
A
#
# COMPACT_ATOMS: atom_id res chain seq x y z
N MET A 1 23.68 -40.09 37.35
CA MET A 1 24.03 -38.65 37.41
C MET A 1 24.35 -38.04 36.04
N GLN A 2 25.03 -38.75 35.14
CA GLN A 2 25.46 -38.21 33.84
C GLN A 2 24.31 -37.78 32.90
N LYS A 3 23.29 -38.64 32.75
CA LYS A 3 22.09 -38.32 31.92
C LYS A 3 21.34 -37.07 32.39
N ALA A 4 21.25 -36.84 33.70
CA ALA A 4 20.58 -35.65 34.25
C ALA A 4 21.33 -34.36 33.89
N LYS A 5 22.68 -34.40 33.88
CA LYS A 5 23.51 -33.27 33.48
C LYS A 5 23.37 -32.97 31.99
N GLU A 6 23.31 -34.01 31.14
CA GLU A 6 23.10 -33.87 29.70
C GLU A 6 21.74 -33.24 29.36
N HIS A 7 20.67 -33.66 30.02
CA HIS A 7 19.34 -33.05 29.84
C HIS A 7 19.30 -31.57 30.26
N ILE A 8 19.99 -31.21 31.34
CA ILE A 8 20.10 -29.81 31.79
C ILE A 8 20.92 -28.99 30.78
N ALA A 9 22.05 -29.51 30.32
CA ALA A 9 22.88 -28.85 29.31
C ALA A 9 22.09 -28.63 28.00
N PHE A 10 21.37 -29.65 27.53
CA PHE A 10 20.54 -29.51 26.33
C PHE A 10 19.45 -28.44 26.51
N LYS A 11 18.72 -28.45 27.62
CA LYS A 11 17.66 -27.47 27.89
C LYS A 11 18.21 -26.03 27.96
N THR A 12 19.36 -25.84 28.58
CA THR A 12 20.01 -24.52 28.68
C THR A 12 20.50 -24.01 27.33
N ILE A 13 21.08 -24.88 26.49
CA ILE A 13 21.49 -24.53 25.12
C ILE A 13 20.29 -24.15 24.26
N THR A 14 19.20 -24.93 24.33
CA THR A 14 17.97 -24.64 23.58
C THR A 14 17.34 -23.31 24.02
N LEU A 15 17.33 -23.03 25.33
CA LEU A 15 16.87 -21.74 25.85
C LEU A 15 17.74 -20.59 25.35
N MET A 16 19.06 -20.74 25.42
CA MET A 16 20.01 -19.74 24.92
C MET A 16 19.81 -19.47 23.42
N LEU A 17 19.64 -20.51 22.62
CA LEU A 17 19.37 -20.38 21.19
C LEU A 17 18.05 -19.65 20.93
N ALA A 18 16.99 -19.98 21.67
CA ALA A 18 15.71 -19.30 21.57
C ALA A 18 15.80 -17.81 21.93
N LEU A 19 16.51 -17.46 23.02
CA LEU A 19 16.76 -16.06 23.37
C LEU A 19 17.59 -15.34 22.30
N ALA A 20 18.64 -15.97 21.78
CA ALA A 20 19.48 -15.38 20.74
C ALA A 20 18.68 -15.05 19.47
N LEU A 21 17.73 -15.92 19.08
CA LEU A 21 16.82 -15.69 17.96
C LEU A 21 15.81 -14.54 18.22
N LEU A 22 15.49 -14.26 19.48
CA LEU A 22 14.59 -13.17 19.88
C LEU A 22 15.27 -11.79 19.98
N VAL A 23 16.60 -11.75 20.16
CA VAL A 23 17.36 -10.49 20.28
C VAL A 23 17.08 -9.49 19.15
N PRO A 24 17.10 -9.87 17.85
CA PRO A 24 16.81 -8.94 16.75
C PRO A 24 15.41 -8.34 16.81
N THR A 25 14.42 -9.09 17.31
CA THR A 25 13.05 -8.60 17.44
C THR A 25 12.95 -7.59 18.59
N ALA A 26 13.62 -7.84 19.71
CA ALA A 26 13.67 -6.93 20.84
C ALA A 26 14.39 -5.61 20.51
N THR A 27 15.50 -5.67 19.76
CA THR A 27 16.21 -4.46 19.32
C THR A 27 15.40 -3.65 18.33
N LYS A 28 14.67 -4.29 17.41
CA LYS A 28 13.70 -3.61 16.52
C LYS A 28 12.60 -2.91 17.31
N PHE A 29 12.01 -3.60 18.28
CA PHE A 29 10.97 -3.05 19.12
C PHE A 29 11.48 -1.80 19.87
N ALA A 30 12.66 -1.86 20.46
CA ALA A 30 13.27 -0.71 21.13
C ALA A 30 13.61 0.43 20.15
N HIS A 31 14.10 0.10 18.95
CA HIS A 31 14.46 1.08 17.93
C HIS A 31 13.26 1.90 17.44
N ILE A 32 12.07 1.29 17.31
CA ILE A 32 10.83 2.00 16.99
C ILE A 32 10.64 3.18 17.95
N PHE A 33 10.82 2.99 19.25
CA PHE A 33 10.61 4.08 20.20
C PHE A 33 11.79 5.06 20.33
N ALA A 34 12.97 4.73 19.81
CA ALA A 34 14.19 5.52 20.02
C ALA A 34 14.36 6.67 19.01
N HIS A 35 13.93 6.50 17.76
CA HIS A 35 14.26 7.44 16.66
C HIS A 35 13.06 8.23 16.11
N HIS A 36 11.88 8.18 16.74
CA HIS A 36 10.77 9.02 16.32
C HIS A 36 10.86 10.42 16.95
N LYS A 37 11.27 11.41 16.15
CA LYS A 37 10.85 12.79 16.40
C LYS A 37 9.33 12.84 16.21
N HIS A 38 8.59 12.95 17.31
CA HIS A 38 7.17 13.25 17.24
C HIS A 38 7.00 14.72 16.81
N ASP A 39 6.96 14.96 15.50
CA ASP A 39 6.59 16.26 14.97
C ASP A 39 5.09 16.47 15.24
N ILE A 40 4.80 17.26 16.27
CA ILE A 40 3.44 17.65 16.65
C ILE A 40 2.88 18.50 15.51
N CYS A 41 1.85 17.99 14.82
CA CYS A 41 1.17 18.73 13.75
C CYS A 41 0.42 19.92 14.36
N LYS A 42 0.91 21.15 14.12
CA LYS A 42 0.31 22.40 14.63
C LYS A 42 -0.77 22.99 13.72
N GLY A 43 -1.30 22.20 12.79
CA GLY A 43 -2.55 22.54 12.08
C GLY A 43 -2.43 23.52 10.90
N GLU A 44 -1.23 23.87 10.46
CA GLU A 44 -1.08 24.64 9.22
C GLU A 44 -1.23 23.68 8.03
N LYS A 45 -2.28 23.88 7.22
CA LYS A 45 -2.71 23.02 6.10
C LYS A 45 -1.70 23.01 4.94
N SER A 46 -0.52 22.51 5.18
CA SER A 46 0.40 22.08 4.14
C SER A 46 0.37 20.57 4.11
N THR A 47 -0.08 20.01 2.99
CA THR A 47 -0.13 18.57 2.74
C THR A 47 1.28 18.05 2.54
N HIS A 48 2.08 18.04 3.61
CA HIS A 48 3.34 17.32 3.61
C HIS A 48 3.00 15.86 3.84
N LEU A 49 3.30 15.02 2.86
CA LEU A 49 3.59 13.62 3.13
C LEU A 49 4.69 13.64 4.19
N HIS A 50 4.35 13.24 5.42
CA HIS A 50 5.35 12.99 6.44
C HIS A 50 6.34 12.03 5.79
N GLU A 51 7.58 12.48 5.70
CA GLU A 51 8.70 11.85 5.00
C GLU A 51 8.51 10.33 4.93
N ILE A 52 8.43 9.79 3.71
CA ILE A 52 8.32 8.34 3.49
C ILE A 52 9.49 7.73 4.25
N ASN A 53 9.20 7.08 5.39
CA ASN A 53 10.19 6.50 6.26
C ASN A 53 10.81 5.30 5.51
N THR A 54 11.83 5.56 4.71
CA THR A 54 12.54 4.57 3.89
C THR A 54 13.53 3.75 4.72
N GLU A 55 13.71 4.03 6.01
CA GLU A 55 14.82 3.48 6.80
C GLU A 55 14.43 2.47 7.87
N CYS A 56 13.14 2.20 8.11
CA CYS A 56 12.75 1.29 9.19
C CYS A 56 12.38 -0.13 8.76
N ASP A 57 12.68 -0.50 7.51
CA ASP A 57 12.41 -1.84 6.99
C ASP A 57 13.68 -2.70 6.99
N PHE A 58 13.81 -3.53 8.02
CA PHE A 58 14.86 -4.56 8.10
C PHE A 58 14.60 -5.72 7.10
N TYR A 59 14.28 -5.44 5.84
CA TYR A 59 14.27 -6.42 4.75
C TYR A 59 15.71 -6.71 4.28
N LYS A 60 16.60 -7.14 5.19
CA LYS A 60 17.94 -7.61 4.80
C LYS A 60 17.89 -8.99 4.12
N PHE A 61 16.77 -9.71 4.26
CA PHE A 61 16.54 -11.00 3.61
C PHE A 61 15.21 -10.96 2.85
N LYS A 62 15.31 -10.90 1.53
CA LYS A 62 14.16 -11.08 0.64
C LYS A 62 13.84 -12.58 0.57
N ILE A 63 12.91 -13.03 1.41
CA ILE A 63 12.48 -14.45 1.47
C ILE A 63 11.66 -14.84 0.22
N SER A 64 11.07 -13.87 -0.48
CA SER A 64 10.31 -14.12 -1.70
C SER A 64 11.17 -14.00 -2.96
N ASN A 65 11.05 -14.98 -3.86
CA ASN A 65 11.60 -14.84 -5.20
C ASN A 65 10.92 -13.65 -5.89
N ALA A 66 11.71 -12.84 -6.62
CA ALA A 66 11.16 -11.78 -7.45
C ALA A 66 10.30 -12.43 -8.53
N TYR A 67 8.98 -12.25 -8.46
CA TYR A 67 8.08 -12.68 -9.52
C TYR A 67 8.00 -11.56 -10.57
N THR A 68 8.37 -11.88 -11.81
CA THR A 68 8.24 -10.96 -12.94
C THR A 68 7.07 -11.44 -13.79
N PHE A 69 6.07 -10.58 -13.99
CA PHE A 69 4.99 -10.86 -14.93
C PHE A 69 5.56 -10.90 -16.35
N THR A 70 5.49 -12.05 -17.01
CA THR A 70 5.69 -12.14 -18.46
C THR A 70 4.41 -11.66 -19.13
N PHE A 71 4.46 -10.49 -19.76
CA PHE A 71 3.36 -10.05 -20.62
C PHE A 71 3.30 -11.00 -21.82
N PHE A 72 2.22 -11.75 -21.93
CA PHE A 72 1.92 -12.51 -23.13
C PHE A 72 1.29 -11.55 -24.15
N ASN A 73 1.72 -11.64 -25.41
CA ASN A 73 1.03 -10.94 -26.48
C ASN A 73 -0.34 -11.59 -26.65
N ILE A 74 -1.39 -10.90 -26.20
CA ILE A 74 -2.76 -11.32 -26.44
C ILE A 74 -3.11 -10.83 -27.84
N GLU A 75 -3.30 -11.75 -28.78
CA GLU A 75 -3.86 -11.41 -30.08
C GLU A 75 -5.35 -11.17 -29.89
N LEU A 76 -5.72 -9.89 -29.77
CA LEU A 76 -7.10 -9.46 -29.71
C LEU A 76 -7.73 -9.69 -31.08
N ILE A 77 -8.65 -10.64 -31.17
CA ILE A 77 -9.47 -10.85 -32.35
C ILE A 77 -10.37 -9.61 -32.47
N SER A 78 -10.02 -8.73 -33.40
CA SER A 78 -10.88 -7.61 -33.79
C SER A 78 -12.00 -8.17 -34.65
N PHE A 79 -13.19 -8.32 -34.06
CA PHE A 79 -14.39 -8.50 -34.86
C PHE A 79 -14.70 -7.16 -35.54
N GLU A 80 -14.92 -7.19 -36.84
CA GLU A 80 -15.51 -6.06 -37.54
C GLU A 80 -16.92 -5.90 -36.95
N GLU A 81 -17.16 -4.82 -36.21
CA GLU A 81 -18.52 -4.48 -35.80
C GLU A 81 -19.32 -4.25 -37.08
N ASP A 82 -20.26 -5.15 -37.38
CA ASP A 82 -21.32 -4.84 -38.33
C ASP A 82 -21.94 -3.53 -37.87
N THR A 83 -21.68 -2.46 -38.61
CA THR A 83 -22.19 -1.13 -38.28
C THR A 83 -23.70 -1.25 -38.24
N LEU A 84 -24.29 -1.24 -37.04
CA LEU A 84 -25.73 -1.21 -36.90
C LEU A 84 -26.20 0.06 -37.61
N GLN A 85 -26.86 -0.13 -38.74
CA GLN A 85 -27.40 0.97 -39.52
C GLN A 85 -28.35 1.73 -38.60
N ILE A 86 -28.01 2.98 -38.27
CA ILE A 86 -28.81 3.80 -37.37
C ILE A 86 -30.14 4.07 -38.09
N ILE A 87 -31.18 3.30 -37.75
CA ILE A 87 -32.53 3.44 -38.30
C ILE A 87 -33.26 4.64 -37.67
N SER A 88 -32.62 5.30 -36.69
CA SER A 88 -33.15 6.45 -35.98
C SER A 88 -32.68 7.74 -36.63
N GLN A 89 -33.59 8.36 -37.37
CA GLN A 89 -33.50 9.74 -37.87
C GLN A 89 -33.87 10.78 -36.79
N TYR A 90 -33.64 10.47 -35.51
CA TYR A 90 -33.92 11.40 -34.42
C TYR A 90 -32.88 12.54 -34.44
N GLN A 91 -33.27 13.65 -35.06
CA GLN A 91 -32.54 14.91 -34.98
C GLN A 91 -33.09 15.71 -33.81
N PHE A 92 -32.28 15.88 -32.77
CA PHE A 92 -32.61 16.79 -31.68
C PHE A 92 -32.58 18.23 -32.22
N LEU A 93 -33.73 18.90 -32.23
CA LEU A 93 -33.90 20.22 -32.88
C LEU A 93 -33.28 21.39 -32.09
N SER A 94 -32.66 21.15 -30.94
CA SER A 94 -32.17 22.23 -30.08
C SER A 94 -30.97 21.82 -29.26
N ASP A 95 -29.77 22.30 -29.60
CA ASP A 95 -28.56 22.13 -28.75
C ASP A 95 -28.70 22.73 -27.35
N PHE A 96 -29.74 23.53 -27.11
CA PHE A 96 -30.03 24.14 -25.83
C PHE A 96 -30.65 23.14 -24.84
N GLN A 97 -29.80 22.52 -24.03
CA GLN A 97 -30.21 21.84 -22.81
C GLN A 97 -30.08 22.81 -21.63
N ARG A 98 -31.19 23.16 -20.97
CA ARG A 98 -31.14 24.04 -19.80
C ARG A 98 -30.47 23.31 -18.62
N LEU A 99 -29.21 23.64 -18.33
CA LEU A 99 -28.48 23.03 -17.20
C LEU A 99 -29.20 23.30 -15.88
N GLN A 100 -29.20 22.31 -14.99
CA GLN A 100 -29.81 22.35 -13.65
C GLN A 100 -29.26 23.50 -12.77
N THR A 101 -28.12 24.07 -13.15
CA THR A 101 -27.47 25.21 -12.49
C THR A 101 -28.03 26.56 -12.91
N ALA A 102 -28.81 26.65 -14.00
CA ALA A 102 -29.36 27.91 -14.50
C ALA A 102 -30.32 28.61 -13.53
N LEU A 103 -30.83 27.89 -12.52
CA LEU A 103 -31.68 28.46 -11.45
C LEU A 103 -30.90 28.81 -10.17
N ARG A 104 -29.60 28.54 -10.10
CA ARG A 104 -28.81 28.86 -8.90
C ARG A 104 -28.25 30.26 -9.04
N GLY A 105 -28.54 31.12 -8.07
CA GLY A 105 -27.91 32.44 -7.96
C GLY A 105 -26.41 32.31 -7.69
N PRO A 106 -25.61 33.34 -8.04
CA PRO A 106 -24.18 33.36 -7.79
C PRO A 106 -23.90 33.20 -6.29
N PRO A 107 -22.87 32.42 -5.89
CA PRO A 107 -22.52 32.27 -4.49
C PRO A 107 -22.10 33.62 -3.91
N ALA A 108 -22.59 33.92 -2.70
CA ALA A 108 -22.18 35.12 -1.98
C ALA A 108 -20.70 35.01 -1.58
N LEU A 109 -19.96 36.11 -1.72
CA LEU A 109 -18.59 36.23 -1.22
C LEU A 109 -18.60 36.05 0.30
N ILE A 110 -17.81 35.09 0.78
CA ILE A 110 -17.44 34.93 2.19
C ILE A 110 -16.17 35.73 2.42
#